data_AF-A0A0U2ITC3-F1
#
_entry.id   AF-A0A0U2ITC3-F1
#
_cell.length_a   1.000
_cell.length_b   1.000
_cell.length_c   1.000
_cell.angle_alpha   90.00
_cell.angle_beta   90.00
_cell.angle_gamma   90.00
#
_symmetry.space_group_name_H-M   'P 1'
#
loop_
_entity.id
_entity.type
_entity.pdbx_description
1 polymer ?
#
loop_
_entity_poly.entity_id
_entity_poly.type
_entity_poly.pdbx_seq_one_letter_code
_entity_poly.pdbx_strand_id
1 'polypeptide(L)'
;MKVNEQYVYIYRDPKTSKIKYAGRGKSATRASSHQKKTHNSELENWLKDASYKLEIAGPYENEQTAIAVEEALISTHQPEFNMRKESSKYSFRPLGVPEKYVTRLEQQPLGYGDLFKGNTESIILVKVTDKTLGDRVGYNLVEPPSDAAIVERVEKYWQLGNDKYLGTWIKDKKLSPTLILGITGSPGNQVIIASLEVDISAWDAVEVMKKKLITVPLKDRSKLDKHYLRGYRIALSADIKFGRSIQEHFRVIQK
;
A
#
# COMPACT_ATOMS: atom_id res chain seq x y z
N MET A 1 -10.66 5.35 -41.74
CA MET A 1 -9.49 5.64 -40.86
C MET A 1 -8.75 4.34 -40.64
N LYS A 2 -7.44 4.27 -40.93
CA LYS A 2 -6.64 3.11 -40.52
C LYS A 2 -6.59 3.12 -38.99
N VAL A 3 -7.23 2.14 -38.37
CA VAL A 3 -7.05 1.87 -36.94
C VAL A 3 -5.55 1.66 -36.75
N ASN A 4 -4.95 2.40 -35.82
CA ASN A 4 -3.51 2.30 -35.56
C ASN A 4 -3.30 1.04 -34.71
N GLU A 5 -3.47 -0.13 -35.34
CA GLU A 5 -3.49 -1.44 -34.71
C GLU A 5 -2.23 -1.65 -33.87
N GLN A 6 -2.42 -2.08 -32.63
CA GLN A 6 -1.33 -2.39 -31.73
C GLN A 6 -1.40 -3.84 -31.30
N TYR A 7 -0.25 -4.45 -31.10
CA TYR A 7 -0.13 -5.82 -30.64
C TYR A 7 0.79 -5.84 -29.44
N VAL A 8 0.47 -6.71 -28.49
CA VAL A 8 1.36 -7.08 -27.40
C VAL A 8 1.74 -8.54 -27.62
N TYR A 9 3.01 -8.87 -27.44
CA TYR A 9 3.52 -10.21 -27.60
C TYR A 9 4.38 -10.61 -26.41
N ILE A 10 4.43 -11.91 -26.14
CA ILE A 10 5.27 -12.48 -25.11
C ILE A 10 6.09 -13.63 -25.65
N TYR A 11 7.32 -13.70 -25.17
CA TYR A 11 8.19 -14.85 -25.34
C TYR A 11 8.17 -15.67 -24.06
N ARG A 12 7.83 -16.94 -24.20
CA ARG A 12 7.72 -17.89 -23.10
C ARG A 12 8.72 -19.02 -23.26
N ASP A 13 9.34 -19.41 -22.15
CA ASP A 13 10.13 -20.64 -22.06
C ASP A 13 9.16 -21.84 -22.09
N PRO A 14 9.24 -22.75 -23.08
CA PRO A 14 8.33 -23.86 -23.23
C PRO A 14 8.52 -24.93 -22.15
N LYS A 15 9.69 -25.00 -21.49
CA LYS A 15 9.96 -25.97 -20.43
C LYS A 15 9.36 -25.53 -19.11
N THR A 16 9.52 -24.25 -18.77
CA THR A 16 9.08 -23.70 -17.48
C THR A 16 7.74 -22.96 -17.55
N SER A 17 7.23 -22.72 -18.76
CA SER A 17 6.11 -21.82 -19.04
C SER A 17 6.31 -20.39 -18.52
N LYS A 18 7.52 -19.98 -18.10
CA LYS A 18 7.79 -18.62 -17.63
C LYS A 18 7.86 -17.63 -18.79
N ILE A 19 7.27 -16.45 -18.60
CA ILE A 19 7.43 -15.34 -19.54
C ILE A 19 8.85 -14.78 -19.36
N LYS A 20 9.61 -14.76 -20.45
CA LYS A 20 11.00 -14.27 -20.49
C LYS A 20 11.09 -12.86 -21.04
N TYR A 21 10.19 -12.49 -21.95
CA TYR A 21 10.05 -11.13 -22.46
C TYR A 21 8.60 -10.82 -22.83
N ALA A 22 8.18 -9.58 -22.63
CA ALA A 22 6.94 -8.99 -23.11
C ALA A 22 7.29 -7.75 -23.94
N GLY A 23 6.60 -7.52 -25.03
CA GLY A 23 6.84 -6.35 -25.88
C GLY A 23 5.59 -5.94 -26.62
N ARG A 24 5.58 -4.71 -27.15
CA ARG A 24 4.51 -4.23 -28.03
C ARG A 24 5.01 -3.77 -29.41
N GLY A 25 4.08 -3.63 -30.35
CA GLY A 25 4.37 -3.20 -31.71
C GLY A 25 3.14 -2.84 -32.54
N LYS A 26 3.36 -2.06 -33.60
CA LYS A 26 2.30 -1.66 -34.57
C LYS A 26 1.93 -2.76 -35.59
N SER A 27 2.51 -3.95 -35.46
CA SER A 27 2.23 -5.09 -36.32
C SER A 27 2.51 -6.40 -35.60
N ALA A 28 1.78 -7.47 -35.94
CA ALA A 28 2.08 -8.81 -35.45
C ALA A 28 3.50 -9.27 -35.84
N THR A 29 4.02 -8.81 -36.98
CA THR A 29 5.38 -9.13 -37.45
C THR A 29 6.49 -8.49 -36.62
N ARG A 30 6.19 -7.42 -35.86
CA ARG A 30 7.15 -6.82 -34.92
C ARG A 30 7.60 -7.85 -33.88
N ALA A 31 6.71 -8.73 -33.45
CA ALA A 31 7.01 -9.78 -32.47
C ALA A 31 8.22 -10.61 -32.93
N SER A 32 8.25 -11.06 -34.19
CA SER A 32 9.34 -11.86 -34.76
C SER A 32 10.60 -11.05 -35.14
N SER A 33 10.55 -9.71 -35.12
CA SER A 33 11.68 -8.88 -35.55
C SER A 33 12.91 -8.96 -34.62
N HIS A 34 12.72 -9.34 -33.35
CA HIS A 34 13.81 -9.52 -32.39
C HIS A 34 14.81 -10.63 -32.78
N GLN A 35 14.43 -11.54 -33.69
CA GLN A 35 15.34 -12.56 -34.24
C GLN A 35 16.45 -11.98 -35.14
N LYS A 36 16.25 -10.78 -35.71
CA LYS A 36 17.21 -10.18 -36.65
C LYS A 36 18.16 -9.18 -36.01
N LYS A 37 17.66 -8.39 -35.04
CA LYS A 37 18.43 -7.41 -34.27
C LYS A 37 17.57 -6.89 -33.13
N THR A 38 18.08 -6.86 -31.91
CA THR A 38 17.43 -6.20 -30.77
C THR A 38 18.41 -5.29 -30.04
N HIS A 39 17.91 -4.30 -29.30
CA HIS A 39 18.75 -3.46 -28.45
C HIS A 39 19.10 -4.16 -27.11
N ASN A 40 18.57 -5.36 -26.87
CA ASN A 40 18.83 -6.19 -25.70
C ASN A 40 19.62 -7.44 -26.12
N SER A 41 20.95 -7.42 -25.91
CA SER A 41 21.85 -8.51 -26.32
C SER A 41 21.58 -9.84 -25.59
N GLU A 42 21.07 -9.79 -24.35
CA GLU A 42 20.72 -10.98 -23.58
C GLU A 42 19.50 -11.69 -24.16
N LEU A 43 18.45 -10.91 -24.49
CA LEU A 43 17.29 -11.42 -25.22
C LEU A 43 17.70 -12.01 -26.57
N GLU A 44 18.57 -11.31 -27.32
CA GLU A 44 19.03 -11.79 -28.63
C GLU A 44 19.69 -13.16 -28.52
N ASN A 45 20.58 -13.32 -27.54
CA ASN A 45 21.30 -14.57 -27.33
C ASN A 45 20.34 -15.70 -26.93
N TRP A 46 19.36 -15.44 -26.06
CA TRP A 46 18.37 -16.44 -25.69
C TRP A 46 17.47 -16.86 -26.86
N LEU A 47 17.13 -15.94 -27.77
CA LEU A 47 16.32 -16.24 -28.95
C LEU A 47 17.05 -17.10 -29.99
N LYS A 48 18.40 -17.11 -30.01
CA LYS A 48 19.19 -17.93 -30.95
C LYS A 48 19.00 -19.43 -30.74
N ASP A 49 18.69 -19.85 -29.52
CA ASP A 49 18.45 -21.26 -29.19
C ASP A 49 17.12 -21.79 -29.73
N ALA A 50 16.27 -20.91 -30.31
CA ALA A 50 14.96 -21.19 -30.93
C ALA A 50 13.95 -21.98 -30.06
N SER A 51 14.26 -22.20 -28.78
CA SER A 51 13.42 -22.95 -27.84
C SER A 51 12.48 -22.03 -27.09
N TYR A 52 11.60 -21.33 -27.80
CA TYR A 52 10.62 -20.43 -27.19
C TYR A 52 9.24 -20.57 -27.83
N LYS A 53 8.21 -20.19 -27.07
CA LYS A 53 6.85 -20.01 -27.58
C LYS A 53 6.55 -18.52 -27.68
N LEU A 54 6.19 -18.06 -28.88
CA LEU A 54 5.75 -16.68 -29.13
C LEU A 54 4.22 -16.64 -29.11
N GLU A 55 3.65 -15.83 -28.23
CA GLU A 55 2.20 -15.60 -28.14
C GLU A 55 1.93 -14.12 -28.43
N ILE A 56 0.86 -13.81 -29.18
CA ILE A 56 0.51 -12.45 -29.60
C ILE A 56 -0.95 -12.19 -29.22
N ALA A 57 -1.22 -11.00 -28.67
CA ALA A 57 -2.53 -10.48 -28.36
C ALA A 57 -2.77 -9.15 -29.09
N GLY A 58 -3.99 -8.96 -29.60
CA GLY A 58 -4.39 -7.82 -30.42
C GLY A 58 -5.17 -8.24 -31.68
N PRO A 59 -5.46 -7.30 -32.60
CA PRO A 59 -5.11 -5.88 -32.52
C PRO A 59 -5.88 -5.15 -31.40
N TYR A 60 -5.19 -4.32 -30.64
CA TYR A 60 -5.78 -3.34 -29.73
C TYR A 60 -6.11 -2.06 -30.49
N GLU A 61 -7.16 -1.39 -30.04
CA GLU A 61 -7.73 -0.17 -30.62
C GLU A 61 -6.76 1.03 -30.63
N ASN A 62 -5.85 1.12 -29.65
CA ASN A 62 -4.95 2.25 -29.49
C ASN A 62 -3.65 1.87 -28.75
N GLU A 63 -2.64 2.75 -28.85
CA GLU A 63 -1.32 2.59 -28.21
C GLU A 63 -1.39 2.56 -26.69
N GLN A 64 -2.30 3.31 -26.10
CA GLN A 64 -2.44 3.39 -24.65
C GLN A 64 -2.90 2.04 -24.04
N THR A 65 -3.81 1.34 -24.71
CA THR A 65 -4.25 0.00 -24.32
C THR A 65 -3.11 -1.01 -24.45
N ALA A 66 -2.34 -0.96 -25.54
CA ALA A 66 -1.19 -1.86 -25.71
C ALA A 66 -0.08 -1.60 -24.67
N ILE A 67 0.19 -0.32 -24.33
CA ILE A 67 1.09 0.04 -23.22
C ILE A 67 0.55 -0.54 -21.90
N ALA A 68 -0.74 -0.36 -21.59
CA ALA A 68 -1.30 -0.85 -20.34
C ALA A 68 -1.18 -2.37 -20.20
N VAL A 69 -1.43 -3.13 -21.27
CA VAL A 69 -1.31 -4.59 -21.29
C VAL A 69 0.16 -5.03 -21.18
N GLU A 70 1.08 -4.42 -21.93
CA GLU A 70 2.52 -4.70 -21.85
C GLU A 70 3.05 -4.50 -20.43
N GLU A 71 2.77 -3.33 -19.85
CA GLU A 71 3.22 -2.96 -18.50
C GLU A 71 2.61 -3.85 -17.42
N ALA A 72 1.34 -4.25 -17.55
CA ALA A 72 0.69 -5.19 -16.64
C ALA A 72 1.33 -6.59 -16.69
N LEU A 73 1.71 -7.07 -17.88
CA LEU A 73 2.42 -8.34 -18.06
C LEU A 73 3.83 -8.28 -17.46
N ILE A 74 4.56 -7.19 -17.70
CA ILE A 74 5.89 -6.95 -17.13
C ILE A 74 5.81 -6.91 -15.60
N SER A 75 4.85 -6.16 -15.07
CA SER A 75 4.65 -6.00 -13.62
C SER A 75 4.26 -7.31 -12.93
N THR A 76 3.40 -8.12 -13.54
CA THR A 76 2.91 -9.38 -12.93
C THR A 76 3.93 -10.51 -13.03
N HIS A 77 4.59 -10.66 -14.18
CA HIS A 77 5.44 -11.82 -14.45
C HIS A 77 6.93 -11.56 -14.27
N GLN A 78 7.33 -10.29 -14.08
CA GLN A 78 8.71 -9.84 -13.94
C GLN A 78 9.66 -10.53 -14.94
N PRO A 79 9.42 -10.41 -16.27
CA PRO A 79 10.22 -11.10 -17.26
C PRO A 79 11.67 -10.63 -17.21
N GLU A 80 12.59 -11.59 -17.21
CA GLU A 80 14.04 -11.39 -17.09
C GLU A 80 14.57 -10.31 -18.04
N PHE A 81 14.10 -10.30 -19.29
CA PHE A 81 14.60 -9.40 -20.33
C PHE A 81 13.87 -8.05 -20.43
N ASN A 82 12.88 -7.78 -19.56
CA ASN A 82 12.15 -6.50 -19.53
C ASN A 82 12.59 -5.54 -18.45
N MET A 83 13.43 -5.96 -17.49
CA MET A 83 13.65 -5.21 -16.25
C MET A 83 14.40 -3.89 -16.46
N ARG A 84 13.66 -2.83 -16.83
CA ARG A 84 13.98 -1.43 -16.49
C ARG A 84 13.10 -1.06 -15.30
N LYS A 85 13.72 -0.70 -14.17
CA LYS A 85 13.08 -0.35 -12.89
C LYS A 85 12.40 1.03 -12.92
N GLU A 86 11.68 1.37 -13.97
CA GLU A 86 10.95 2.64 -14.03
C GLU A 86 9.47 2.40 -13.72
N SER A 87 8.96 3.15 -12.74
CA SER A 87 7.60 3.03 -12.22
C SER A 87 6.57 3.47 -13.27
N SER A 88 6.11 2.55 -14.11
CA SER A 88 5.03 2.80 -15.05
C SER A 88 3.71 3.08 -14.33
N LYS A 89 2.86 3.94 -14.91
CA LYS A 89 1.49 4.20 -14.41
C LYS A 89 0.55 2.99 -14.54
N TYR A 90 0.93 1.97 -15.31
CA TYR A 90 0.14 0.77 -15.57
C TYR A 90 0.67 -0.49 -14.87
N SER A 91 1.60 -0.31 -13.92
CA SER A 91 2.08 -1.40 -13.07
C SER A 91 1.03 -1.78 -12.02
N PHE A 92 1.00 -3.06 -11.64
CA PHE A 92 0.29 -3.48 -10.45
C PHE A 92 0.99 -2.89 -9.22
N ARG A 93 0.22 -2.16 -8.40
CA ARG A 93 0.72 -1.53 -7.18
C ARG A 93 0.16 -2.23 -5.94
N PRO A 94 0.91 -2.28 -4.83
CA PRO A 94 0.36 -2.69 -3.56
C PRO A 94 -0.84 -1.81 -3.20
N LEU A 95 -1.98 -2.44 -2.90
CA LEU A 95 -3.17 -1.70 -2.50
C LEU A 95 -2.94 -1.00 -1.16
N GLY A 96 -3.21 0.31 -1.15
CA GLY A 96 -3.33 1.07 0.08
C GLY A 96 -2.04 1.40 0.79
N VAL A 97 -0.86 1.23 0.20
CA VAL A 97 0.40 1.76 0.77
C VAL A 97 1.41 2.17 -0.32
N PRO A 98 2.32 3.13 -0.02
CA PRO A 98 3.38 3.52 -0.95
C PRO A 98 4.21 2.34 -1.46
N GLU A 99 4.65 2.42 -2.71
CA GLU A 99 5.40 1.36 -3.42
C GLU A 99 6.64 0.87 -2.66
N LYS A 100 7.33 1.77 -1.94
CA LYS A 100 8.48 1.43 -1.08
C LYS A 100 8.17 0.42 0.03
N TYR A 101 6.90 0.15 0.33
CA TYR A 101 6.46 -0.82 1.34
C TYR A 101 5.85 -2.08 0.72
N VAL A 102 5.91 -2.26 -0.60
CA VAL A 102 5.29 -3.38 -1.33
C VAL A 102 5.65 -4.74 -0.74
N THR A 103 6.92 -4.95 -0.40
CA THR A 103 7.41 -6.21 0.13
C THR A 103 6.81 -6.58 1.49
N ARG A 104 6.23 -5.61 2.21
CA ARG A 104 5.57 -5.82 3.52
C ARG A 104 4.17 -6.41 3.39
N LEU A 105 3.47 -6.17 2.27
CA LEU A 105 2.20 -6.84 2.01
C LEU A 105 2.40 -8.34 1.73
N GLU A 106 3.55 -8.71 1.17
CA GLU A 106 3.94 -10.09 0.89
C GLU A 106 4.38 -10.84 2.17
N GLN A 107 4.77 -10.12 3.22
CA GLN A 107 5.11 -10.74 4.50
C GLN A 107 3.89 -11.36 5.19
N GLN A 108 4.20 -12.20 6.19
CA GLN A 108 3.20 -12.75 7.09
C GLN A 108 2.44 -11.61 7.80
N PRO A 109 1.10 -11.65 7.83
CA PRO A 109 0.31 -10.67 8.57
C PRO A 109 0.68 -10.66 10.06
N LEU A 110 0.66 -9.48 10.68
CA LEU A 110 1.00 -9.27 12.07
C LEU A 110 -0.08 -9.82 13.00
N GLY A 111 0.31 -10.59 14.02
CA GLY A 111 -0.56 -10.96 15.13
C GLY A 111 -0.71 -9.82 16.14
N TYR A 112 -1.54 -10.03 17.18
CA TYR A 112 -1.79 -9.01 18.21
C TYR A 112 -0.49 -8.54 18.90
N GLY A 113 0.32 -9.49 19.38
CA GLY A 113 1.59 -9.18 20.05
C GLY A 113 2.62 -8.50 19.15
N ASP A 114 2.53 -8.69 17.83
CA ASP A 114 3.45 -8.08 16.88
C ASP A 114 3.26 -6.56 16.74
N LEU A 115 2.08 -6.04 17.09
CA LEU A 115 1.79 -4.60 17.07
C LEU A 115 2.61 -3.85 18.13
N PHE A 116 2.95 -4.53 19.23
CA PHE A 116 3.66 -3.96 20.38
C PHE A 116 5.18 -4.09 20.19
N LYS A 117 5.77 -3.18 19.42
CA LYS A 117 7.22 -3.12 19.16
C LYS A 117 7.94 -2.19 20.14
N GLY A 118 9.20 -2.49 20.42
CA GLY A 118 10.03 -1.70 21.31
C GLY A 118 9.49 -1.69 22.74
N ASN A 119 9.34 -0.50 23.32
CA ASN A 119 8.76 -0.26 24.64
C ASN A 119 7.25 0.10 24.59
N THR A 120 6.58 -0.20 23.47
CA THR A 120 5.15 0.09 23.30
C THR A 120 4.32 -0.92 24.09
N GLU A 121 3.67 -0.48 25.15
CA GLU A 121 2.76 -1.28 25.98
C GLU A 121 1.29 -0.94 25.73
N SER A 122 1.00 0.22 25.14
CA SER A 122 -0.35 0.71 24.87
C SER A 122 -0.41 1.45 23.52
N ILE A 123 -1.45 1.20 22.74
CA ILE A 123 -1.61 1.69 21.36
C ILE A 123 -3.02 2.24 21.15
N ILE A 124 -3.14 3.40 20.51
CA ILE A 124 -4.40 3.89 19.94
C ILE A 124 -4.55 3.30 18.53
N LEU A 125 -5.56 2.49 18.30
CA LEU A 125 -5.94 2.03 16.97
C LEU A 125 -7.05 2.90 16.42
N VAL A 126 -6.93 3.30 15.16
CA VAL A 126 -7.90 4.13 14.46
C VAL A 126 -8.31 3.45 13.16
N LYS A 127 -9.62 3.32 12.94
CA LYS A 127 -10.19 2.89 11.67
C LYS A 127 -10.32 4.07 10.72
N VAL A 128 -9.66 3.96 9.59
CA VAL A 128 -9.74 4.89 8.47
C VAL A 128 -10.51 4.25 7.32
N THR A 129 -11.67 4.83 7.03
CA THR A 129 -12.55 4.45 5.92
C THR A 129 -12.29 5.29 4.67
N ASP A 130 -12.82 4.84 3.54
CA ASP A 130 -12.94 5.55 2.26
C ASP A 130 -13.79 6.82 2.33
N LYS A 131 -14.73 6.91 3.28
CA LYS A 131 -15.58 8.10 3.47
C LYS A 131 -14.82 9.32 4.00
N THR A 132 -14.87 10.43 3.28
CA THR A 132 -14.46 11.76 3.76
C THR A 132 -15.34 12.22 4.93
N LEU A 133 -14.73 12.80 5.96
CA LEU A 133 -15.43 13.28 7.16
C LEU A 133 -15.06 14.75 7.42
N GLY A 134 -15.91 15.65 6.93
CA GLY A 134 -15.63 17.09 7.01
C GLY A 134 -14.37 17.43 6.22
N ASP A 135 -13.39 18.01 6.92
CA ASP A 135 -12.06 18.37 6.43
C ASP A 135 -11.10 17.18 6.28
N ARG A 136 -11.41 16.02 6.89
CA ARG A 136 -10.52 14.85 6.85
C ARG A 136 -10.85 13.94 5.67
N VAL A 137 -9.97 13.92 4.67
CA VAL A 137 -10.08 13.09 3.46
C VAL A 137 -10.19 11.60 3.82
N GLY A 138 -11.04 10.88 3.10
CA GLY A 138 -11.14 9.42 3.20
C GLY A 138 -9.96 8.69 2.57
N TYR A 139 -9.87 7.38 2.78
CA TYR A 139 -8.75 6.59 2.28
C TYR A 139 -9.14 5.73 1.09
N ASN A 140 -8.67 6.09 -0.10
CA ASN A 140 -8.79 5.27 -1.30
C ASN A 140 -7.56 4.36 -1.40
N LEU A 141 -7.77 3.04 -1.49
CA LEU A 141 -6.66 2.07 -1.57
C LEU A 141 -5.91 2.13 -2.91
N VAL A 142 -6.59 2.52 -3.99
CA VAL A 142 -6.01 2.58 -5.34
C VAL A 142 -5.23 3.87 -5.54
N GLU A 143 -5.77 4.97 -5.00
CA GLU A 143 -5.14 6.29 -5.02
C GLU A 143 -5.08 6.84 -3.59
N PRO A 144 -4.12 6.39 -2.77
CA PRO A 144 -4.02 6.83 -1.39
C PRO A 144 -3.85 8.36 -1.31
N PRO A 145 -4.48 9.02 -0.32
CA PRO A 145 -4.27 10.44 -0.09
C PRO A 145 -2.82 10.71 0.33
N SER A 146 -2.43 11.99 0.31
CA SER A 146 -1.08 12.41 0.74
C SER A 146 -0.79 12.03 2.19
N ASP A 147 0.48 11.83 2.54
CA ASP A 147 0.90 11.49 3.91
C ASP A 147 0.38 12.52 4.94
N ALA A 148 0.36 13.81 4.59
CA ALA A 148 -0.22 14.85 5.45
C ALA A 148 -1.72 14.61 5.70
N ALA A 149 -2.50 14.32 4.66
CA ALA A 149 -3.93 14.03 4.80
C ALA A 149 -4.19 12.73 5.59
N ILE A 150 -3.34 11.71 5.44
CA ILE A 150 -3.39 10.48 6.27
C ILE A 150 -3.17 10.84 7.74
N VAL A 151 -2.17 11.66 8.06
CA VAL A 151 -1.87 12.06 9.44
C VAL A 151 -3.05 12.80 10.06
N GLU A 152 -3.61 13.79 9.36
CA GLU A 152 -4.79 14.52 9.85
C GLU A 152 -5.97 13.60 10.11
N ARG A 153 -6.14 12.59 9.23
CA ARG A 153 -7.19 11.59 9.36
C ARG A 153 -6.99 10.69 10.57
N VAL A 154 -5.74 10.42 10.95
CA VAL A 154 -5.36 9.52 12.05
C VAL A 154 -5.27 10.23 13.39
N GLU A 155 -4.87 11.51 13.46
CA GLU A 155 -4.62 12.21 14.73
C GLU A 155 -5.85 12.96 15.29
N LYS A 156 -6.73 13.47 14.41
CA LYS A 156 -7.79 14.42 14.81
C LYS A 156 -9.10 13.74 15.21
N TYR A 157 -9.81 14.39 16.14
CA TYR A 157 -11.21 14.17 16.52
C TYR A 157 -11.53 12.77 17.07
N TRP A 158 -10.76 12.33 18.07
CA TRP A 158 -11.05 11.09 18.81
C TRP A 158 -11.66 11.39 20.17
N GLN A 159 -12.64 10.59 20.59
CA GLN A 159 -13.34 10.77 21.87
C GLN A 159 -12.52 10.26 23.07
N LEU A 160 -11.32 10.80 23.21
CA LEU A 160 -10.35 10.46 24.25
C LEU A 160 -10.26 11.54 25.34
N GLY A 161 -10.92 12.69 25.18
CA GLY A 161 -10.88 13.82 26.12
C GLY A 161 -11.71 13.64 27.40
N ASN A 162 -11.88 12.40 27.86
CA ASN A 162 -12.60 12.04 29.08
C ASN A 162 -11.62 11.60 30.19
N ASP A 163 -12.11 11.48 31.43
CA ASP A 163 -11.26 11.15 32.58
C ASP A 163 -10.65 9.75 32.50
N LYS A 164 -11.34 8.81 31.83
CA LYS A 164 -10.85 7.44 31.61
C LYS A 164 -9.58 7.43 30.76
N TYR A 165 -9.45 8.31 29.78
CA TYR A 165 -8.29 8.35 28.89
C TYR A 165 -7.41 9.57 29.21
N LEU A 166 -7.70 10.74 28.63
CA LEU A 166 -6.86 11.93 28.77
C LEU A 166 -6.60 12.30 30.25
N GLY A 167 -7.62 12.25 31.10
CA GLY A 167 -7.44 12.56 32.53
C GLY A 167 -6.50 11.58 33.24
N THR A 168 -6.51 10.31 32.85
CA THR A 168 -5.59 9.30 33.38
C THR A 168 -4.17 9.50 32.84
N TRP A 169 -4.04 9.82 31.56
CA TRP A 169 -2.73 10.03 30.91
C TRP A 169 -2.01 11.31 31.36
N ILE A 170 -2.77 12.36 31.70
CA ILE A 170 -2.24 13.58 32.32
C ILE A 170 -1.69 13.27 33.71
N LYS A 171 -2.43 12.50 34.52
CA LYS A 171 -2.01 12.12 35.89
C LYS A 171 -0.80 11.20 35.89
N ASP A 172 -0.77 10.20 35.00
CA ASP A 172 0.35 9.29 34.83
C ASP A 172 0.63 9.03 33.35
N LYS A 173 1.64 9.73 32.83
CA LYS A 173 2.08 9.62 31.43
C LYS A 173 2.57 8.22 31.07
N LYS A 174 2.98 7.38 32.03
CA LYS A 174 3.41 6.00 31.78
C LYS A 174 2.25 5.09 31.36
N LEU A 175 1.02 5.44 31.72
CA LEU A 175 -0.19 4.72 31.31
C LEU A 175 -0.68 5.13 29.92
N SER A 176 -0.07 6.16 29.32
CA SER A 176 -0.48 6.67 28.03
C SER A 176 0.03 5.83 26.86
N PRO A 177 -0.73 5.74 25.75
CA PRO A 177 -0.25 5.11 24.53
C PRO A 177 0.97 5.83 23.97
N THR A 178 1.97 5.07 23.53
CA THR A 178 3.18 5.61 22.87
C THR A 178 3.04 5.65 21.35
N LEU A 179 2.01 4.97 20.82
CA LEU A 179 1.81 4.79 19.39
C LEU A 179 0.33 4.97 19.02
N ILE A 180 0.09 5.58 17.86
CA ILE A 180 -1.20 5.57 17.19
C ILE A 180 -1.07 4.92 15.80
N LEU A 181 -1.95 3.96 15.52
CA LEU A 181 -2.00 3.23 14.25
C LEU A 181 -3.25 3.60 13.47
N GLY A 182 -3.07 4.10 12.25
CA GLY A 182 -4.13 4.22 11.26
C GLY A 182 -4.30 2.91 10.52
N ILE A 183 -5.51 2.34 10.53
CA ILE A 183 -5.83 1.03 9.95
C ILE A 183 -6.99 1.19 8.97
N THR A 184 -6.87 0.62 7.79
CA THR A 184 -7.97 0.52 6.82
C THR A 184 -8.31 -0.95 6.53
N GLY A 185 -9.48 -1.20 5.94
CA GLY A 185 -9.97 -2.54 5.61
C GLY A 185 -10.88 -3.19 6.66
N SER A 186 -11.37 -4.39 6.33
CA SER A 186 -12.19 -5.23 7.21
C SER A 186 -11.31 -6.23 8.00
N PRO A 187 -11.77 -6.75 9.16
CA PRO A 187 -10.99 -7.70 9.95
C PRO A 187 -10.43 -8.86 9.11
N GLY A 188 -9.14 -9.16 9.27
CA GLY A 188 -8.40 -10.14 8.47
C GLY A 188 -7.88 -9.63 7.11
N ASN A 189 -8.40 -8.50 6.62
CA ASN A 189 -7.91 -7.78 5.43
C ASN A 189 -7.44 -6.36 5.81
N GLN A 190 -7.11 -6.16 7.07
CA GLN A 190 -6.68 -4.87 7.59
C GLN A 190 -5.23 -4.58 7.17
N VAL A 191 -4.96 -3.33 6.82
CA VAL A 191 -3.61 -2.83 6.50
C VAL A 191 -3.32 -1.59 7.37
N ILE A 192 -2.11 -1.53 7.91
CA ILE A 192 -1.62 -0.36 8.64
C ILE A 192 -1.19 0.70 7.62
N ILE A 193 -1.87 1.84 7.59
CA ILE A 193 -1.61 2.94 6.66
C ILE A 193 -0.81 4.08 7.30
N ALA A 194 -0.72 4.09 8.63
CA ALA A 194 0.13 4.99 9.40
C ALA A 194 0.50 4.36 10.74
N SER A 195 1.74 4.57 11.16
CA SER A 195 2.25 4.26 12.49
C SER A 195 3.03 5.47 13.00
N LEU A 196 2.44 6.19 13.95
CA LEU A 196 2.90 7.50 14.41
C LEU A 196 3.20 7.46 15.90
N GLU A 197 4.32 8.07 16.30
CA GLU A 197 4.71 8.18 17.71
C GLU A 197 3.96 9.32 18.39
N VAL A 198 3.36 9.01 19.53
CA VAL A 198 2.61 9.95 20.35
C VAL A 198 3.60 10.78 21.19
N ASP A 199 3.38 12.09 21.24
CA ASP A 199 4.10 12.96 22.18
C ASP A 199 3.45 12.91 23.56
N ILE A 200 3.90 11.94 24.36
CA ILE A 200 3.42 11.72 25.73
C ILE A 200 3.63 12.93 26.64
N SER A 201 4.57 13.81 26.32
CA SER A 201 4.87 14.97 27.15
C SER A 201 3.81 16.06 27.01
N ALA A 202 3.13 16.11 25.85
CA ALA A 202 2.20 17.16 25.47
C ALA A 202 0.74 16.90 25.87
N TRP A 203 0.43 15.79 26.58
CA TRP A 203 -0.94 15.49 27.01
C TRP A 203 -1.59 16.62 27.83
N ASP A 204 -0.81 17.33 28.65
CA ASP A 204 -1.30 18.45 29.48
C ASP A 204 -1.77 19.65 28.66
N ALA A 205 -1.25 19.80 27.43
CA ALA A 205 -1.54 20.92 26.54
C ALA A 205 -2.65 20.59 25.51
N VAL A 206 -3.23 19.38 25.57
CA VAL A 206 -4.25 18.95 24.62
C VAL A 206 -5.58 19.67 24.88
N GLU A 207 -6.06 20.40 23.88
CA GLU A 207 -7.38 21.02 23.92
C GLU A 207 -8.49 19.97 23.77
N VAL A 208 -9.49 20.02 24.66
CA VAL A 208 -10.68 19.18 24.60
C VAL A 208 -11.82 19.92 23.92
N MET A 209 -12.11 19.52 22.68
CA MET A 209 -13.21 20.05 21.89
C MET A 209 -14.58 19.50 22.36
N LYS A 210 -15.67 20.03 21.77
CA LYS A 210 -17.04 19.53 22.00
C LYS A 210 -17.10 18.01 21.82
N LYS A 211 -17.97 17.35 22.60
CA LYS A 211 -18.15 15.88 22.64
C LYS A 211 -16.90 15.10 23.05
N LYS A 212 -16.00 15.74 23.83
CA LYS A 212 -14.77 15.14 24.38
C LYS A 212 -13.80 14.69 23.28
N LEU A 213 -13.83 15.38 22.15
CA LEU A 213 -12.93 15.13 21.02
C LEU A 213 -11.59 15.80 21.28
N ILE A 214 -10.50 15.12 20.92
CA ILE A 214 -9.14 15.67 20.98
C ILE A 214 -8.41 15.41 19.67
N THR A 215 -7.30 16.13 19.50
CA THR A 215 -6.24 15.76 18.57
C THR A 215 -5.13 15.08 19.36
N VAL A 216 -4.73 13.88 18.95
CA VAL A 216 -3.65 13.14 19.60
C VAL A 216 -2.33 13.86 19.29
N PRO A 217 -1.54 14.28 20.31
CA PRO A 217 -0.29 14.97 20.08
C PRO A 217 0.75 13.98 19.53
N LEU A 218 1.43 14.35 18.45
CA LEU A 218 2.43 13.52 17.78
C LEU A 218 3.81 14.14 17.88
N LYS A 219 4.86 13.32 18.07
CA LYS A 219 6.24 13.83 18.10
C LYS A 219 6.72 14.36 16.75
N ASP A 220 6.35 13.67 15.68
CA ASP A 220 6.78 14.02 14.32
C ASP A 220 5.71 13.58 13.31
N ARG A 221 4.98 14.55 12.77
CA ARG A 221 3.89 14.35 11.80
C ARG A 221 4.40 13.83 10.45
N SER A 222 5.70 13.92 10.15
CA SER A 222 6.26 13.46 8.88
C SER A 222 6.62 11.96 8.87
N LYS A 223 6.68 11.31 10.04
CA LYS A 223 7.17 9.92 10.19
C LYS A 223 6.04 8.93 10.45
N LEU A 224 5.34 8.56 9.39
CA LEU A 224 4.21 7.62 9.42
C LEU A 224 4.61 6.13 9.51
N ASP A 225 5.90 5.80 9.65
CA ASP A 225 6.38 4.40 9.64
C ASP A 225 7.20 4.06 10.89
N LYS A 226 6.71 4.49 12.06
CA LYS A 226 7.33 4.11 13.33
C LYS A 226 7.34 2.58 13.47
N HIS A 227 8.46 2.05 13.95
CA HIS A 227 8.69 0.60 14.09
C HIS A 227 8.48 -0.22 12.81
N TYR A 228 8.53 0.40 11.63
CA TYR A 228 8.37 -0.25 10.33
C TYR A 228 7.00 -0.95 10.16
N LEU A 229 5.95 -0.48 10.84
CA LEU A 229 4.64 -1.12 10.83
C LEU A 229 3.76 -0.73 9.62
N ARG A 230 4.01 0.41 8.97
CA ARG A 230 3.20 0.85 7.83
C ARG A 230 3.34 -0.14 6.66
N GLY A 231 2.23 -0.51 6.04
CA GLY A 231 2.19 -1.47 4.94
C GLY A 231 2.12 -2.93 5.35
N TYR A 232 2.15 -3.24 6.65
CA TYR A 232 1.84 -4.59 7.10
C TYR A 232 0.34 -4.85 7.14
N ARG A 233 -0.03 -6.09 6.80
CA ARG A 233 -1.35 -6.64 7.04
C ARG A 233 -1.49 -7.03 8.50
N ILE A 234 -2.71 -6.99 9.03
CA ILE A 234 -3.05 -7.49 10.37
C ILE A 234 -3.79 -8.81 10.21
N ALA A 235 -3.32 -9.84 10.91
CA ALA A 235 -3.92 -11.17 10.88
C ALA A 235 -5.33 -11.16 11.49
N LEU A 236 -6.21 -12.02 10.99
CA LEU A 236 -7.55 -12.19 11.58
C LEU A 236 -7.47 -12.63 13.06
N SER A 237 -6.45 -13.43 13.41
CA SER A 237 -6.17 -13.89 14.77
C SER A 237 -5.77 -12.77 15.74
N ALA A 238 -5.44 -11.58 15.25
CA ALA A 238 -5.20 -10.42 16.12
C ALA A 238 -6.51 -9.85 16.71
N ASP A 239 -7.68 -10.29 16.23
CA ASP A 239 -9.02 -9.91 16.70
C ASP A 239 -9.28 -8.39 16.80
N ILE A 240 -8.62 -7.59 15.95
CA ILE A 240 -8.81 -6.14 15.91
C ILE A 240 -10.13 -5.79 15.23
N LYS A 241 -11.15 -5.49 16.04
CA LYS A 241 -12.48 -5.09 15.59
C LYS A 241 -12.85 -3.68 16.06
N PHE A 242 -13.36 -2.89 15.13
CA PHE A 242 -13.94 -1.57 15.39
C PHE A 242 -15.47 -1.66 15.37
N GLY A 243 -16.14 -0.76 16.07
CA GLY A 243 -17.59 -0.70 16.05
C GLY A 243 -18.14 -0.15 14.73
N ARG A 244 -19.47 -0.08 14.65
CA ARG A 244 -20.18 0.34 13.43
C ARG A 244 -20.39 1.86 13.39
N SER A 245 -20.42 2.50 14.55
CA SER A 245 -20.56 3.95 14.65
C SER A 245 -19.21 4.64 14.57
N ILE A 246 -19.20 5.89 14.10
CA ILE A 246 -17.98 6.70 13.99
C ILE A 246 -17.27 6.89 15.34
N GLN A 247 -18.03 6.88 16.44
CA GLN A 247 -17.55 6.99 17.81
C GLN A 247 -16.75 5.75 18.24
N GLU A 248 -16.94 4.63 17.55
CA GLU A 248 -16.26 3.36 17.79
C GLU A 248 -15.20 3.04 16.74
N HIS A 249 -14.85 4.02 15.89
CA HIS A 249 -13.75 3.93 14.93
C HIS A 249 -12.37 4.07 15.60
N PHE A 250 -12.29 3.98 16.91
CA PHE A 250 -11.02 3.85 17.61
C PHE A 250 -11.09 2.80 18.73
N ARG A 251 -9.92 2.30 19.11
CA ARG A 251 -9.69 1.44 20.27
C ARG A 251 -8.39 1.86 20.95
N VAL A 252 -8.31 1.68 22.25
CA VAL A 252 -7.03 1.71 22.96
C VAL A 252 -6.78 0.28 23.40
N ILE A 253 -5.66 -0.29 22.97
CA ILE A 253 -5.28 -1.68 23.26
C ILE A 253 -3.98 -1.70 24.06
N GLN A 254 -3.80 -2.74 24.87
CA GLN A 254 -2.63 -2.95 25.71
C GLN A 254 -2.04 -4.33 25.45
N LYS A 255 -0.73 -4.46 25.64
CA LYS A 255 0.02 -5.68 25.33
C LYS A 255 -0.50 -6.90 26.09
#